data_AF-A0A7S9R6C1-F1
#
_entry.id   AF-A0A7S9R6C1-F1
#
_cell.length_a   1.000
_cell.length_b   1.000
_cell.length_c   1.000
_cell.angle_alpha   90.00
_cell.angle_beta   90.00
_cell.angle_gamma   90.00
#
_symmetry.space_group_name_H-M   'P 1'
#
loop_
_entity.id
_entity.type
_entity.pdbx_description
1 polymer ?
#
loop_
_entity_poly.entity_id
_entity_poly.type
_entity_poly.pdbx_seq_one_letter_code
_entity_poly.pdbx_strand_id
1 'polypeptide(L)'
;MGFRNFWDFFIGEASGGIFLIAAALVTFIFENVFLSSFYNSFLQIDTRLNFGKSPIQKPLILLVNDSLMAVFFFLLGFRLKREIFKAKLRSLAQATLLKIFIIGSILASVFFYILNHNYIF
;
A
#
# COMPACT_ATOMS: atom_id res chain seq x y z
N MET A 1 -29.11 17.62 -16.32
CA MET A 1 -28.96 16.14 -16.23
C MET A 1 -27.48 15.77 -16.07
N GLY A 2 -26.75 16.35 -15.10
CA GLY A 2 -25.27 16.27 -15.06
C GLY A 2 -24.65 15.86 -13.72
N PHE A 3 -25.39 15.93 -12.61
CA PHE A 3 -24.82 15.63 -11.28
C PHE A 3 -24.94 14.17 -10.85
N ARG A 4 -25.87 13.38 -11.41
CA ARG A 4 -26.02 11.95 -11.06
C ARG A 4 -24.81 11.10 -11.47
N ASN A 5 -24.27 11.36 -12.65
CA ASN A 5 -23.17 10.57 -13.23
C ASN A 5 -21.87 10.66 -12.41
N PHE A 6 -21.62 11.80 -11.74
CA PHE A 6 -20.44 11.96 -10.89
C PHE A 6 -20.51 11.09 -9.63
N TRP A 7 -21.68 11.02 -8.98
CA TRP A 7 -21.87 10.17 -7.80
C TRP A 7 -21.80 8.69 -8.15
N ASP A 8 -22.43 8.27 -9.26
CA ASP A 8 -22.39 6.89 -9.73
C ASP A 8 -20.96 6.44 -10.09
N PHE A 9 -20.13 7.36 -10.57
CA PHE A 9 -18.71 7.11 -10.84
C PHE A 9 -17.89 6.88 -9.56
N PHE A 10 -18.12 7.66 -8.49
CA PHE A 10 -17.45 7.47 -7.19
C PHE A 10 -17.86 6.18 -6.47
N ILE A 11 -18.99 5.58 -6.83
CA ILE A 11 -19.54 4.37 -6.21
C ILE A 11 -19.04 3.09 -6.92
N GLY A 12 -18.50 3.21 -8.12
CA GLY A 12 -17.98 2.07 -8.90
C GLY A 12 -16.66 1.51 -8.33
N GLU A 13 -16.46 0.21 -8.48
CA GLU A 13 -15.21 -0.48 -8.06
C GLU A 13 -13.95 0.09 -8.75
N ALA A 14 -14.10 0.70 -9.93
CA ALA A 14 -13.02 1.33 -10.68
C ALA A 14 -12.54 2.68 -10.11
N SER A 15 -13.37 3.36 -9.30
CA SER A 15 -13.06 4.70 -8.78
C SER A 15 -11.81 4.72 -7.90
N GLY A 16 -11.62 3.68 -7.07
CA GLY A 16 -10.47 3.55 -6.20
C GLY A 16 -9.15 3.44 -6.99
N GLY A 17 -9.15 2.71 -8.11
CA GLY A 17 -7.98 2.59 -8.98
C GLY A 17 -7.61 3.91 -9.64
N ILE A 18 -8.60 4.67 -10.09
CA ILE A 18 -8.40 5.99 -10.72
C ILE A 18 -7.83 6.99 -9.70
N PHE A 19 -8.32 6.94 -8.46
CA PHE A 19 -7.80 7.79 -7.39
C PHE A 19 -6.33 7.47 -7.06
N LEU A 20 -5.95 6.19 -7.06
CA LEU A 20 -4.55 5.77 -6.85
C LEU A 20 -3.63 6.29 -7.96
N ILE A 21 -4.05 6.17 -9.22
CA ILE A 21 -3.28 6.68 -10.37
C ILE A 21 -3.14 8.21 -10.28
N ALA A 22 -4.24 8.91 -9.98
CA ALA A 22 -4.21 10.36 -9.81
C ALA A 22 -3.26 10.79 -8.68
N ALA A 23 -3.29 10.12 -7.53
CA ALA A 23 -2.39 10.38 -6.42
C ALA A 23 -0.92 10.16 -6.83
N ALA A 24 -0.61 9.07 -7.53
CA ALA A 24 0.73 8.79 -8.02
C ALA A 24 1.24 9.85 -9.00
N LEU A 25 0.38 10.32 -9.92
CA LEU A 25 0.70 11.40 -10.84
C LEU A 25 0.98 12.71 -10.11
N VAL A 26 0.18 13.04 -9.09
CA VAL A 26 0.43 14.22 -8.25
C VAL A 26 1.80 14.10 -7.59
N THR A 27 2.11 12.99 -6.91
CA THR A 27 3.44 12.79 -6.31
C THR A 27 4.56 12.92 -7.34
N PHE A 28 4.41 12.32 -8.53
CA PHE A 28 5.40 12.41 -9.60
C PHE A 28 5.63 13.86 -10.05
N ILE A 29 4.58 14.66 -10.22
CA ILE A 29 4.70 16.07 -10.59
C ILE A 29 5.43 16.85 -9.48
N PHE A 30 5.05 16.66 -8.21
CA PHE A 30 5.65 17.38 -7.08
C PHE A 30 7.16 17.08 -6.93
N GLU A 31 7.61 15.86 -7.20
CA GLU A 31 9.03 15.48 -7.17
C GLU A 31 9.85 16.07 -8.34
N ASN A 32 9.23 16.32 -9.50
CA ASN A 32 9.94 16.83 -10.68
C ASN A 32 9.95 18.36 -10.80
N VAL A 33 9.18 19.07 -9.97
CA VAL A 33 9.06 20.54 -10.00
C VAL A 33 9.93 21.18 -8.90
N PHE A 34 10.18 22.50 -8.99
CA PHE A 34 10.93 23.28 -7.99
C PHE A 34 10.40 23.16 -6.54
N LEU A 35 9.17 22.66 -6.35
CA LEU A 35 8.59 22.36 -5.03
C LEU A 35 9.11 21.05 -4.40
N SER A 36 9.93 20.26 -5.09
CA SER A 36 10.44 18.99 -4.58
C SER A 36 11.20 19.13 -3.26
N SER A 37 12.00 20.19 -3.10
CA SER A 37 12.72 20.45 -1.85
C SER A 37 11.75 20.74 -0.69
N PHE A 38 10.73 21.57 -0.92
CA PHE A 38 9.70 21.86 0.08
C PHE A 38 8.90 20.62 0.46
N TYR A 39 8.49 19.83 -0.54
CA TYR A 39 7.76 18.58 -0.34
C TYR A 39 8.58 17.56 0.46
N ASN A 40 9.85 17.38 0.11
CA ASN A 40 10.77 16.48 0.83
C ASN A 40 11.04 16.95 2.26
N SER A 41 11.27 18.25 2.48
CA SER A 41 11.42 18.80 3.84
C SER A 41 10.17 18.61 4.68
N PHE A 42 8.97 18.76 4.10
CA PHE A 42 7.70 18.49 4.78
C PHE A 42 7.56 17.02 5.16
N LEU A 43 7.89 16.10 4.26
CA LEU A 43 7.85 14.65 4.51
C LEU A 43 8.89 14.19 5.55
N GLN A 44 10.00 14.91 5.66
CA GLN A 44 11.08 14.64 6.61
C GLN A 44 10.91 15.34 7.96
N ILE A 45 9.79 16.03 8.20
CA ILE A 45 9.52 16.63 9.51
C ILE A 45 9.59 15.54 10.57
N ASP A 46 10.48 15.75 11.54
CA ASP A 46 10.67 14.84 12.66
C ASP A 46 9.44 14.83 13.55
N THR A 47 8.66 13.75 13.45
CA THR A 47 7.54 13.52 14.36
C THR A 47 8.04 12.76 15.58
N ARG A 48 7.89 13.38 16.75
CA ARG A 48 8.23 12.78 18.05
C ARG A 48 6.95 12.48 18.79
N LEU A 49 6.66 11.19 18.97
CA LEU A 49 5.58 10.74 19.83
C LEU A 49 6.19 10.28 21.16
N ASN A 50 5.95 11.08 22.20
CA ASN A 50 6.48 10.82 23.53
C ASN A 50 5.51 9.91 24.30
N PHE A 51 5.84 8.62 24.40
CA PHE A 51 5.14 7.68 25.27
C PHE A 51 6.03 7.34 26.47
N GLY A 52 5.99 8.18 27.50
CA GLY A 52 6.78 7.97 28.72
C GLY A 52 8.30 8.03 28.47
N LYS A 53 9.03 6.96 28.82
CA LYS A 53 10.51 6.93 28.78
C LYS A 53 11.11 6.54 27.41
N SER A 54 10.30 6.07 26.46
CA SER A 54 10.76 5.69 25.12
C SER A 54 10.09 6.58 24.08
N PRO A 55 10.75 7.66 23.62
CA PRO A 55 10.22 8.47 22.54
C PRO A 55 10.36 7.71 21.22
N ILE A 56 9.28 7.63 20.45
CA ILE A 56 9.31 7.13 19.08
C ILE A 56 9.55 8.35 18.19
N GLN A 57 10.76 8.45 17.64
CA GLN A 57 11.13 9.49 16.69
C GLN A 57 11.19 8.87 15.30
N LYS A 58 10.29 9.32 14.41
CA LYS A 58 10.29 8.94 13.01
C LYS A 58 9.95 10.16 12.15
N PRO A 59 10.52 10.28 10.94
CA PRO A 59 10.05 11.22 9.93
C PRO A 59 8.55 11.03 9.66
N LEU A 60 7.86 12.12 9.34
CA LEU A 60 6.43 12.14 9.05
C LEU A 60 6.04 11.10 7.99
N ILE A 61 6.84 10.95 6.94
CA ILE A 61 6.60 9.95 5.88
C ILE A 61 6.53 8.52 6.41
N LEU A 62 7.42 8.12 7.33
CA LEU A 62 7.41 6.78 7.90
C LEU A 62 6.22 6.58 8.83
N LEU A 63 5.85 7.59 9.61
CA LEU A 63 4.67 7.53 10.47
C LEU A 63 3.38 7.37 9.67
N VAL A 64 3.21 8.17 8.61
CA VAL A 64 2.04 8.10 7.72
C VAL A 64 2.00 6.76 7.01
N ASN A 65 3.11 6.28 6.46
CA ASN A 65 3.18 4.99 5.77
C ASN A 65 2.81 3.83 6.70
N ASP A 66 3.39 3.77 7.91
CA ASP A 66 3.07 2.75 8.90
C ASP A 66 1.57 2.76 9.26
N SER A 67 1.00 3.96 9.46
CA SER A 67 -0.40 4.15 9.86
C SER A 67 -1.38 3.78 8.74
N LEU A 68 -1.12 4.24 7.52
CA LEU A 68 -1.97 3.96 6.36
C LEU A 68 -1.92 2.49 5.99
N MET A 69 -0.73 1.88 6.07
CA MET A 69 -0.51 0.46 5.88
C MET A 69 -1.25 -0.37 6.93
N ALA A 70 -1.26 0.06 8.20
CA ALA A 70 -2.02 -0.61 9.25
C ALA A 70 -3.52 -0.65 8.94
N VAL A 71 -4.11 0.46 8.50
CA VAL A 71 -5.53 0.51 8.07
C VAL A 71 -5.77 -0.35 6.83
N PHE A 72 -4.87 -0.28 5.83
CA PHE A 72 -4.96 -1.07 4.61
C PHE A 72 -4.96 -2.57 4.90
N PHE A 73 -3.99 -3.07 5.68
CA PHE A 73 -3.90 -4.49 6.02
C PHE A 73 -5.03 -4.95 6.94
N PHE A 74 -5.57 -4.06 7.79
CA PHE A 74 -6.75 -4.36 8.57
C PHE A 74 -7.98 -4.62 7.69
N LEU A 75 -8.26 -3.73 6.73
CA LEU A 75 -9.36 -3.88 5.77
C LEU A 75 -9.15 -5.09 4.83
N LEU A 76 -7.92 -5.26 4.34
CA LEU A 76 -7.54 -6.42 3.53
C LEU A 76 -7.72 -7.71 4.33
N GLY A 77 -7.34 -7.71 5.61
CA GLY A 77 -7.51 -8.83 6.54
C GLY A 77 -8.97 -9.22 6.71
N PHE A 78 -9.89 -8.27 6.86
CA PHE A 78 -11.33 -8.60 6.89
C PHE A 78 -11.84 -9.15 5.57
N ARG A 79 -11.37 -8.61 4.44
CA ARG A 79 -11.76 -9.12 3.12
C ARG A 79 -11.28 -10.55 2.93
N LEU A 80 -10.02 -10.82 3.26
CA LEU A 80 -9.42 -12.16 3.22
C LEU A 80 -10.12 -13.10 4.19
N LYS A 81 -10.40 -12.68 5.43
CA LYS A 81 -11.16 -13.48 6.40
C LYS A 81 -12.53 -13.83 5.84
N ARG A 82 -13.29 -12.85 5.35
CA ARG A 82 -14.60 -13.10 4.72
C ARG A 82 -14.50 -14.09 3.57
N GLU A 83 -13.48 -13.96 2.74
CA GLU A 83 -13.27 -14.85 1.59
C GLU A 83 -12.88 -16.26 2.02
N ILE A 84 -12.03 -16.41 3.04
CA ILE A 84 -11.66 -17.72 3.60
C ILE A 84 -12.88 -18.43 4.20
N PHE A 85 -13.74 -17.69 4.93
CA PHE A 85 -14.97 -18.25 5.49
C PHE A 85 -15.96 -18.68 4.40
N LYS A 86 -16.05 -17.92 3.30
CA LYS A 86 -16.83 -18.32 2.10
C LYS A 86 -16.19 -19.49 1.35
N ALA A 87 -14.86 -19.51 1.21
CA ALA A 87 -14.10 -20.53 0.50
C ALA A 87 -14.09 -21.88 1.22
N LYS A 88 -14.21 -21.87 2.56
CA LYS A 88 -14.43 -23.07 3.38
C LYS A 88 -15.71 -23.83 2.99
N LEU A 89 -16.66 -23.15 2.31
CA LEU A 89 -17.85 -23.76 1.73
C LEU A 89 -17.66 -24.24 0.28
N ARG A 90 -16.54 -23.94 -0.40
CA ARG A 90 -16.45 -24.06 -1.87
C ARG A 90 -15.42 -25.05 -2.45
N SER A 91 -14.20 -25.25 -1.91
CA SER A 91 -13.26 -26.33 -2.36
C SER A 91 -11.81 -26.17 -1.84
N LEU A 92 -11.13 -27.29 -1.54
CA LEU A 92 -9.69 -27.38 -1.22
C LEU A 92 -8.77 -26.77 -2.32
N ALA A 93 -9.21 -26.72 -3.58
CA ALA A 93 -8.42 -26.22 -4.70
C ALA A 93 -8.20 -24.69 -4.67
N GLN A 94 -9.12 -23.92 -4.10
CA GLN A 94 -8.93 -22.46 -3.97
C GLN A 94 -7.89 -22.12 -2.90
N ALA A 95 -7.82 -22.94 -1.85
CA ALA A 95 -6.82 -22.80 -0.80
C ALA A 95 -5.41 -23.16 -1.29
N THR A 96 -5.26 -24.14 -2.20
CA THR A 96 -3.96 -24.49 -2.78
C THR A 96 -3.45 -23.39 -3.71
N LEU A 97 -4.31 -22.78 -4.52
CA LEU A 97 -3.94 -21.63 -5.37
C LEU A 97 -3.38 -20.46 -4.55
N LEU A 98 -4.03 -20.11 -3.43
CA LEU A 98 -3.55 -19.04 -2.56
C LEU A 98 -2.17 -19.36 -1.94
N LYS A 99 -1.97 -20.62 -1.51
CA LYS A 99 -0.67 -21.07 -0.97
C LYS A 99 0.43 -20.97 -2.02
N ILE A 100 0.16 -21.42 -3.25
CA ILE A 100 1.11 -21.33 -4.36
C ILE A 100 1.44 -19.87 -4.66
N PHE A 101 0.46 -18.97 -4.65
CA PHE A 101 0.69 -17.54 -4.87
C PHE A 101 1.63 -16.93 -3.81
N ILE A 102 1.43 -17.24 -2.53
CA ILE A 102 2.29 -16.76 -1.44
C ILE A 102 3.72 -17.28 -1.62
N ILE A 103 3.89 -18.59 -1.87
CA ILE A 103 5.21 -19.20 -2.08
C ILE A 103 5.89 -18.59 -3.32
N GLY A 104 5.14 -18.44 -4.41
CA GLY A 104 5.62 -17.84 -5.65
C GLY A 104 6.10 -16.40 -5.46
N SER A 105 5.39 -15.59 -4.67
CA SER A 105 5.81 -14.23 -4.34
C SER A 105 7.13 -14.20 -3.58
N ILE A 106 7.30 -15.08 -2.58
CA ILE A 106 8.54 -15.15 -1.78
C ILE A 106 9.71 -15.60 -2.67
N LEU A 107 9.50 -16.65 -3.48
CA LEU A 107 10.50 -17.15 -4.41
C LEU A 107 10.92 -16.10 -5.44
N ALA A 108 9.97 -15.34 -5.98
CA ALA A 108 10.27 -14.25 -6.90
C ALA A 108 11.13 -13.16 -6.24
N SER A 109 10.80 -12.73 -5.02
CA SER A 109 11.61 -11.75 -4.28
C SER A 109 13.04 -12.25 -4.02
N VAL A 110 13.19 -13.51 -3.59
CA VAL A 110 14.51 -14.12 -3.35
C VAL A 110 15.31 -14.26 -4.64
N PHE A 111 14.66 -14.67 -5.74
CA PHE A 111 15.30 -14.77 -7.05
C PHE A 111 15.83 -13.41 -7.53
N PHE A 112 15.01 -12.36 -7.46
CA PHE A 112 15.46 -11.01 -7.79
C PHE A 112 16.60 -10.52 -6.89
N TYR A 113 16.57 -10.87 -5.60
CA TYR A 113 17.67 -10.55 -4.68
C TYR A 113 19.00 -11.21 -5.11
N ILE A 114 18.98 -12.52 -5.44
CA ILE A 114 20.18 -13.25 -5.89
C ILE A 114 20.70 -12.70 -7.21
N LEU A 115 19.82 -12.39 -8.16
CA LEU A 115 20.22 -11.78 -9.43
C LEU A 115 20.94 -10.44 -9.23
N ASN A 116 20.41 -9.57 -8.37
CA ASN A 116 21.03 -8.26 -8.09
C ASN A 116 22.31 -8.38 -7.25
N HIS A 117 22.44 -9.41 -6.42
CA HIS A 117 23.64 -9.62 -5.61
C HIS A 117 24.89 -9.91 -6.45
N ASN A 118 24.74 -10.54 -7.61
CA ASN A 118 25.85 -10.81 -8.54
C ASN A 118 26.42 -9.57 -9.27
N TYR A 119 25.82 -8.38 -9.11
CA TYR A 119 26.31 -7.13 -9.72
C TYR A 119 27.05 -6.20 -8.73
N ILE A 120 27.24 -6.61 -7.47
CA ILE A 120 27.78 -5.75 -6.39
C ILE A 120 29.16 -6.24 -5.89
N PHE A 121 29.78 -7.22 -6.54
CA PHE A 121 31.21 -7.56 -6.37
C PHE A 121 31.93 -7.67 -7.71
#